data_AF-A0A8B7XVW6-F1
#
_entry.id   AF-A0A8B7XVW6-F1
#
_cell.length_a   1.000
_cell.length_b   1.000
_cell.length_c   1.000
_cell.angle_alpha   90.00
_cell.angle_beta   90.00
_cell.angle_gamma   90.00
#
_symmetry.space_group_name_H-M   'P 1'
#
loop_
_entity.id
_entity.type
_entity.pdbx_description
1 polymer ?
#
loop_
_entity_poly.entity_id
_entity_poly.type
_entity_poly.pdbx_seq_one_letter_code
_entity_poly.pdbx_strand_id
1 'polypeptide(L)'
;MHRLVRIKHILQPQLEKHPLSECNSKMAPKVVLITGCSTGIGLATAVYLAKEKQQGFKVYATLRNLVSSAKLEIAAGDTLDKTLFIRKLDVTKEDTISSVVDEILRENGRIDVLVNNAGYSGIDGNDRNPLPWCMAMMDTNYWGVVRTTRAVLPAMKKQKSGRILNVTSVSGIIGTPFYATYTSSKFAVEGFSEAIAPVLRDGYNIRVSIIEPGPVKTNLMDVVMGDPEGDAKDFDDITRQLFLGQVKQMQPIVDVVVQIPKDIAKLLQEVILSEDPHLRYQTSEAMTKMVAGKLADPTTDALLNVLKQ
;
A
#
# COMPACT_ATOMS: atom_id res chain seq x y z
N MET A 1 -7.61 -41.36 40.18
CA MET A 1 -6.44 -40.69 40.79
C MET A 1 -5.14 -41.28 40.23
N HIS A 2 -4.96 -41.29 38.90
CA HIS A 2 -3.73 -41.71 38.25
C HIS A 2 -3.16 -40.54 37.45
N ARG A 3 -2.37 -39.73 38.15
CA ARG A 3 -1.57 -38.62 37.65
C ARG A 3 -0.16 -38.84 38.21
N LEU A 4 0.84 -38.51 37.40
CA LEU A 4 2.27 -38.45 37.73
C LEU A 4 2.96 -39.80 37.90
N VAL A 5 3.65 -40.22 36.84
CA VAL A 5 5.10 -40.55 36.75
C VAL A 5 5.28 -41.23 35.40
N ARG A 6 5.38 -40.44 34.33
CA ARG A 6 5.95 -40.85 33.04
C ARG A 6 6.37 -39.61 32.24
N ILE A 7 7.16 -38.77 32.91
CA ILE A 7 7.94 -37.69 32.30
C ILE A 7 9.33 -37.80 32.93
N LYS A 8 10.23 -38.59 32.33
CA LYS A 8 11.70 -38.52 32.55
C LYS A 8 12.53 -39.51 31.72
N HIS A 9 12.14 -39.87 30.49
CA HIS A 9 12.96 -40.75 29.63
C HIS A 9 12.98 -40.39 28.14
N ILE A 10 12.76 -39.12 27.80
CA ILE A 10 12.97 -38.61 26.44
C ILE A 10 13.69 -37.26 26.53
N LEU A 11 14.92 -37.27 27.03
CA LEU A 11 15.86 -36.15 26.89
C LEU A 11 17.23 -36.73 26.53
N GLN A 12 17.67 -36.36 25.32
CA GLN A 12 19.02 -36.44 24.72
C GLN A 12 19.56 -37.79 24.22
N PRO A 13 19.35 -38.09 22.92
CA PRO A 13 20.38 -38.69 22.08
C PRO A 13 21.39 -37.62 21.60
N GLN A 14 22.62 -38.08 21.41
CA GLN A 14 23.84 -37.33 21.12
C GLN A 14 23.76 -36.46 19.86
N LEU A 15 24.31 -35.25 19.95
CA LEU A 15 24.59 -34.36 18.81
C LEU A 15 25.78 -34.91 18.02
N GLU A 16 25.52 -35.72 17.00
CA GLU A 16 26.48 -35.93 15.91
C GLU A 16 26.50 -34.68 15.02
N LYS A 17 27.67 -34.03 14.95
CA LYS A 17 27.92 -32.91 14.05
C LYS A 17 28.01 -33.43 12.62
N HIS A 18 26.88 -33.47 11.92
CA HIS A 18 26.91 -33.48 10.46
C HIS A 18 27.41 -32.12 9.97
N PRO A 19 28.41 -32.06 9.06
CA PRO A 19 28.78 -30.79 8.44
C PRO A 19 27.59 -30.30 7.62
N LEU A 20 27.07 -29.12 7.97
CA LEU A 20 26.12 -28.39 7.15
C LEU A 20 26.77 -28.21 5.78
N SER A 21 26.30 -28.96 4.78
CA SER A 21 26.61 -28.64 3.40
C SER A 21 26.05 -27.24 3.15
N GLU A 22 26.92 -26.29 2.85
CA GLU A 22 26.52 -24.98 2.32
C GLU A 22 25.77 -25.20 1.00
N CYS A 23 24.46 -25.43 1.08
CA CYS A 23 23.59 -25.31 -0.08
C CYS A 23 23.40 -23.81 -0.32
N ASN A 24 24.40 -23.22 -0.98
CA ASN A 24 24.36 -21.86 -1.47
C ASN A 24 23.45 -21.76 -2.71
N SER A 25 22.24 -22.34 -2.64
CA SER A 25 21.21 -22.17 -3.66
C SER A 25 20.63 -20.78 -3.45
N LYS A 26 21.14 -19.80 -4.20
CA LYS A 26 20.56 -18.47 -4.27
C LYS A 26 19.10 -18.64 -4.71
N MET A 27 18.14 -18.45 -3.80
CA MET A 27 16.72 -18.56 -4.15
C MET A 27 16.41 -17.63 -5.33
N ALA A 28 15.61 -18.13 -6.28
CA ALA A 28 15.21 -17.33 -7.44
C ALA A 28 14.57 -16.01 -6.98
N PRO A 29 14.85 -14.87 -7.66
CA PRO A 29 14.29 -13.59 -7.27
C PRO A 29 12.76 -13.60 -7.25
N LYS A 30 12.14 -12.95 -6.26
CA LYS A 30 10.69 -12.74 -6.23
C LYS A 30 10.31 -11.71 -7.30
N VAL A 31 9.31 -12.03 -8.12
CA VAL A 31 8.80 -11.15 -9.17
C VAL A 31 7.74 -10.21 -8.60
N VAL A 32 8.02 -8.90 -8.61
CA VAL A 32 7.20 -7.87 -7.99
C VAL A 32 6.63 -6.93 -9.04
N LEU A 33 5.32 -6.71 -9.05
CA LEU A 33 4.65 -5.68 -9.84
C LEU A 33 4.19 -4.55 -8.91
N ILE A 34 4.61 -3.31 -9.17
CA ILE A 34 4.23 -2.14 -8.38
C ILE A 34 3.55 -1.10 -9.27
N THR A 35 2.40 -0.59 -8.83
CA THR A 35 1.68 0.48 -9.52
C THR A 35 2.00 1.87 -8.95
N GLY A 36 2.12 2.88 -9.81
CA GLY A 36 2.29 4.28 -9.38
C GLY A 36 3.69 4.60 -8.85
N CYS A 37 4.75 4.26 -9.60
CA CYS A 37 6.15 4.42 -9.20
C CYS A 37 6.80 5.74 -9.63
N SER A 38 6.04 6.73 -10.11
CA SER A 38 6.59 8.02 -10.55
C SER A 38 7.19 8.83 -9.40
N THR A 39 6.60 8.73 -8.20
CA THR A 39 6.97 9.50 -7.01
C THR A 39 6.59 8.73 -5.73
N GLY A 40 6.92 9.30 -4.57
CA GLY A 40 6.39 8.88 -3.27
C GLY A 40 6.69 7.43 -2.87
N ILE A 41 5.69 6.77 -2.26
CA ILE A 41 5.81 5.41 -1.71
C ILE A 41 6.15 4.41 -2.81
N GLY A 42 5.48 4.47 -3.97
CA GLY A 42 5.73 3.56 -5.08
C GLY A 42 7.15 3.63 -5.62
N LEU A 43 7.70 4.85 -5.80
CA LEU A 43 9.09 5.04 -6.20
C LEU A 43 10.05 4.49 -5.15
N ALA A 44 9.85 4.88 -3.88
CA ALA A 44 10.71 4.45 -2.79
C ALA A 44 10.72 2.93 -2.64
N THR A 45 9.55 2.29 -2.74
CA THR A 45 9.39 0.83 -2.66
C THR A 45 10.08 0.13 -3.82
N ALA A 46 9.89 0.61 -5.05
CA ALA A 46 10.53 0.01 -6.22
C ALA A 46 12.05 0.02 -6.10
N VAL A 47 12.62 1.17 -5.76
CA VAL A 47 14.08 1.35 -5.61
C VAL A 47 14.61 0.56 -4.41
N TYR A 48 13.88 0.55 -3.29
CA TYR A 48 14.30 -0.15 -2.09
C TYR A 48 14.37 -1.67 -2.31
N LEU A 49 13.33 -2.26 -2.91
CA LEU A 49 13.31 -3.70 -3.24
C LEU A 49 14.36 -4.06 -4.29
N ALA A 50 14.52 -3.25 -5.35
CA ALA A 50 15.50 -3.53 -6.39
C ALA A 50 16.96 -3.48 -5.92
N LYS A 51 17.24 -2.73 -4.85
CA LYS A 51 18.57 -2.62 -4.23
C LYS A 51 18.84 -3.68 -3.16
N GLU A 52 17.85 -4.49 -2.80
CA GLU A 52 18.03 -5.57 -1.83
C GLU A 52 18.94 -6.67 -2.41
N LYS A 53 20.00 -7.00 -1.69
CA LYS A 53 21.04 -7.93 -2.13
C LYS A 53 20.87 -9.32 -1.52
N GLN A 54 20.29 -9.42 -0.34
CA GLN A 54 20.17 -10.66 0.43
C GLN A 54 18.99 -11.50 -0.07
N GLN A 55 17.86 -10.84 -0.32
CA GLN A 55 16.63 -11.46 -0.79
C GLN A 55 16.34 -10.91 -2.18
N GLY A 56 16.63 -11.68 -3.23
CA GLY A 56 16.56 -11.18 -4.60
C GLY A 56 15.14 -10.75 -5.00
N PHE A 57 15.01 -9.57 -5.60
CA PHE A 57 13.77 -9.11 -6.22
C PHE A 57 13.98 -8.77 -7.70
N LYS A 58 12.98 -9.06 -8.53
CA LYS A 58 12.83 -8.55 -9.88
C LYS A 58 11.60 -7.65 -9.92
N VAL A 59 11.82 -6.34 -9.94
CA VAL A 59 10.79 -5.32 -9.74
C VAL A 59 10.36 -4.76 -11.09
N TYR A 60 9.08 -4.89 -11.42
CA TYR A 60 8.40 -4.18 -12.49
C TYR A 60 7.72 -2.95 -11.90
N ALA A 61 8.38 -1.80 -12.04
CA ALA A 61 7.92 -0.52 -11.52
C ALA A 61 7.11 0.19 -12.60
N THR A 62 5.84 0.47 -12.33
CA THR A 62 4.94 0.98 -13.38
C THR A 62 4.49 2.41 -13.16
N LEU A 63 4.34 3.13 -14.27
CA LEU A 63 3.91 4.52 -14.30
C LEU A 63 2.79 4.68 -15.34
N ARG A 64 1.83 5.57 -15.05
CA ARG A 64 0.79 5.93 -16.01
C ARG A 64 1.37 6.56 -17.27
N ASN A 65 2.34 7.46 -17.09
CA ASN A 65 3.04 8.14 -18.18
C ASN A 65 4.55 7.98 -18.00
N LEU A 66 5.22 7.47 -19.03
CA LEU A 66 6.67 7.27 -19.04
C LEU A 66 7.44 8.59 -19.04
N VAL A 67 6.85 9.71 -19.48
CA VAL A 67 7.48 11.03 -19.36
C VAL A 67 7.82 11.39 -17.91
N SER A 68 7.16 10.76 -16.93
CA SER A 68 7.43 10.96 -15.51
C SER A 68 8.46 9.98 -14.92
N SER A 69 9.21 9.21 -15.73
CA SER A 69 10.15 8.19 -15.28
C SER A 69 11.46 8.75 -14.72
N ALA A 70 11.87 9.97 -15.09
CA ALA A 70 13.20 10.50 -14.79
C ALA A 70 13.63 10.37 -13.32
N LYS A 71 12.73 10.68 -12.37
CA LYS A 71 13.03 10.54 -10.93
C LYS A 71 13.29 9.08 -10.52
N LEU A 72 12.53 8.15 -11.09
CA LEU A 72 12.67 6.72 -10.83
C LEU A 72 13.96 6.18 -11.45
N GLU A 73 14.27 6.56 -12.69
CA GLU A 73 15.51 6.15 -13.39
C GLU A 73 16.76 6.60 -12.62
N ILE A 74 16.80 7.88 -12.22
CA ILE A 74 17.90 8.43 -11.41
C ILE A 74 18.02 7.67 -10.08
N ALA A 75 16.90 7.41 -9.40
CA ALA A 75 16.92 6.72 -8.11
C ALA A 75 17.30 5.22 -8.23
N ALA A 76 16.93 4.58 -9.33
CA ALA A 76 17.29 3.19 -9.63
C ALA A 76 18.80 3.04 -9.85
N GLY A 77 19.43 3.97 -10.58
CA GLY A 77 20.87 3.91 -10.90
C GLY A 77 21.24 2.55 -11.50
N ASP A 78 22.25 1.89 -10.95
CA ASP A 78 22.76 0.61 -11.48
C ASP A 78 21.77 -0.57 -11.44
N THR A 79 20.63 -0.42 -10.76
CA THR A 79 19.58 -1.45 -10.72
C THR A 79 18.64 -1.42 -11.92
N LEU A 80 18.62 -0.30 -12.66
CA LEU A 80 17.81 -0.14 -13.86
C LEU A 80 18.18 -1.21 -14.90
N ASP A 81 17.16 -1.85 -15.47
CA ASP A 81 17.25 -2.95 -16.43
C ASP A 81 18.00 -4.20 -15.94
N LYS A 82 18.27 -4.31 -14.62
CA LYS A 82 18.86 -5.49 -13.98
C LYS A 82 17.91 -6.10 -12.96
N THR A 83 17.50 -5.30 -11.97
CA THR A 83 16.56 -5.70 -10.92
C THR A 83 15.33 -4.79 -10.86
N LEU A 84 15.36 -3.63 -11.53
CA LEU A 84 14.24 -2.72 -11.70
C LEU A 84 13.96 -2.47 -13.18
N PHE A 85 12.75 -2.79 -13.62
CA PHE A 85 12.27 -2.65 -15.00
C PHE A 85 11.08 -1.69 -15.01
N ILE A 86 11.18 -0.64 -15.83
CA ILE A 86 10.11 0.37 -15.94
C ILE A 86 9.11 -0.05 -17.01
N ARG A 87 7.80 0.01 -16.71
CA ARG A 87 6.72 -0.24 -17.67
C ARG A 87 5.60 0.80 -17.59
N LYS A 88 4.93 1.01 -18.72
CA LYS A 88 3.72 1.85 -18.77
C LYS A 88 2.51 1.02 -18.33
N LEU A 89 1.81 1.46 -17.30
CA LEU A 89 0.56 0.85 -16.84
C LEU A 89 -0.34 1.96 -16.28
N ASP A 90 -1.50 2.12 -16.89
CA ASP A 90 -2.58 2.96 -16.39
C ASP A 90 -3.66 2.08 -15.76
N VAL A 91 -3.86 2.20 -14.45
CA VAL A 91 -4.81 1.35 -13.71
C VAL A 91 -6.27 1.57 -14.13
N THR A 92 -6.56 2.63 -14.89
CA THR A 92 -7.87 2.90 -15.50
C THR A 92 -8.07 2.23 -16.86
N LYS A 93 -7.03 1.59 -17.41
CA LYS A 93 -6.99 1.02 -18.77
C LYS A 93 -6.58 -0.45 -18.74
N GLU A 94 -7.58 -1.33 -18.87
CA GLU A 94 -7.39 -2.79 -18.75
C GLU A 94 -6.37 -3.36 -19.74
N ASP A 95 -6.35 -2.85 -20.98
CA ASP A 95 -5.39 -3.23 -22.01
C ASP A 95 -3.93 -3.00 -21.57
N THR A 96 -3.66 -1.87 -20.90
CA THR A 96 -2.31 -1.57 -20.38
C THR A 96 -1.92 -2.48 -19.22
N ILE A 97 -2.89 -2.87 -18.38
CA ILE A 97 -2.67 -3.81 -17.27
C ILE A 97 -2.35 -5.20 -17.82
N SER A 98 -3.21 -5.72 -18.72
CA SER A 98 -3.04 -7.02 -19.36
C SER A 98 -1.72 -7.11 -20.10
N SER A 99 -1.33 -6.08 -20.87
CA SER A 99 -0.06 -6.07 -21.58
C SER A 99 1.14 -6.28 -20.67
N VAL A 100 1.19 -5.59 -19.52
CA VAL A 100 2.31 -5.71 -18.57
C VAL A 100 2.26 -7.04 -17.82
N VAL A 101 1.09 -7.49 -17.38
CA VAL A 101 0.94 -8.79 -16.70
C VAL A 101 1.36 -9.93 -17.62
N ASP A 102 0.89 -9.94 -18.87
CA ASP A 102 1.23 -10.97 -19.85
C ASP A 102 2.73 -10.95 -20.18
N GLU A 103 3.35 -9.78 -20.27
CA GLU A 103 4.80 -9.65 -20.43
C GLU A 103 5.55 -10.31 -19.26
N ILE A 104 5.20 -9.96 -18.03
CA ILE A 104 5.84 -10.51 -16.83
C ILE A 104 5.66 -12.04 -16.77
N LEU A 105 4.47 -12.55 -17.10
CA LEU A 105 4.19 -13.98 -17.11
C LEU A 105 4.92 -14.71 -18.23
N ARG A 106 5.07 -14.11 -19.42
CA ARG A 106 5.90 -14.69 -20.49
C ARG A 106 7.37 -14.76 -20.10
N GLU A 107 7.91 -13.71 -19.47
CA GLU A 107 9.32 -13.63 -19.12
C GLU A 107 9.70 -14.49 -17.90
N ASN A 108 8.82 -14.56 -16.90
CA ASN A 108 9.17 -15.13 -15.60
C ASN A 108 8.31 -16.34 -15.21
N GLY A 109 7.20 -16.59 -15.90
CA GLY A 109 6.24 -17.65 -15.60
C GLY A 109 5.42 -17.41 -14.32
N ARG A 110 5.68 -16.34 -13.56
CA ARG A 110 5.08 -16.06 -12.25
C ARG A 110 5.02 -14.58 -11.91
N ILE A 111 4.11 -14.23 -11.00
CA ILE A 111 4.10 -12.96 -10.25
C ILE A 111 3.94 -13.30 -8.78
N ASP A 112 4.91 -12.93 -7.96
CA ASP A 112 4.95 -13.27 -6.53
C ASP A 112 4.29 -12.21 -5.67
N VAL A 113 4.43 -10.96 -6.08
CA VAL A 113 3.99 -9.80 -5.32
C VAL A 113 3.31 -8.81 -6.24
N LEU A 114 2.11 -8.39 -5.88
CA LEU A 114 1.44 -7.22 -6.41
C LEU A 114 1.38 -6.14 -5.33
N VAL A 115 1.92 -4.96 -5.61
CA VAL A 115 1.78 -3.77 -4.76
C VAL A 115 0.87 -2.77 -5.47
N ASN A 116 -0.37 -2.68 -5.00
CA ASN A 116 -1.35 -1.70 -5.45
C ASN A 116 -1.12 -0.39 -4.70
N ASN A 117 -0.38 0.53 -5.33
CA ASN A 117 0.00 1.82 -4.75
C ASN A 117 -0.52 3.01 -5.58
N ALA A 118 -0.84 2.83 -6.87
CA ALA A 118 -1.36 3.92 -7.68
C ALA A 118 -2.62 4.54 -7.05
N GLY A 119 -2.59 5.85 -6.89
CA GLY A 119 -3.71 6.62 -6.38
C GLY A 119 -3.33 8.09 -6.23
N TYR A 120 -4.35 8.94 -6.12
CA TYR A 120 -4.20 10.36 -5.88
C TYR A 120 -5.29 10.87 -4.92
N SER A 121 -5.07 12.06 -4.38
CA SER A 121 -6.01 12.76 -3.50
C SER A 121 -6.45 14.06 -4.16
N GLY A 122 -7.47 14.67 -3.59
CA GLY A 122 -7.93 16.00 -3.94
C GLY A 122 -8.90 16.51 -2.91
N ILE A 123 -8.98 17.83 -2.81
CA ILE A 123 -9.82 18.53 -1.84
C ILE A 123 -11.24 18.61 -2.40
N ASP A 124 -12.24 18.23 -1.61
CA ASP A 124 -13.66 18.39 -1.92
C ASP A 124 -14.44 19.09 -0.79
N GLY A 125 -14.95 20.29 -1.08
CA GLY A 125 -15.86 21.04 -0.22
C GLY A 125 -17.33 20.68 -0.51
N ASN A 126 -17.69 19.39 -0.50
CA ASN A 126 -19.02 18.80 -0.67
C ASN A 126 -19.93 19.18 -1.89
N ASP A 127 -19.75 20.31 -2.59
CA ASP A 127 -20.71 20.71 -3.66
C ASP A 127 -20.09 21.27 -4.95
N ARG A 128 -18.77 21.49 -5.02
CA ARG A 128 -18.15 22.15 -6.21
C ARG A 128 -17.37 21.25 -7.15
N ASN A 129 -16.88 20.10 -6.70
CA ASN A 129 -16.19 19.19 -7.61
C ASN A 129 -17.20 18.51 -8.53
N PRO A 130 -16.99 18.57 -9.86
CA PRO A 130 -17.91 17.94 -10.79
C PRO A 130 -17.89 16.43 -10.57
N LEU A 131 -19.05 15.79 -10.58
CA LEU A 131 -19.15 14.33 -10.35
C LEU A 131 -18.17 13.48 -11.19
N PRO A 132 -17.87 13.81 -12.47
CA PRO A 132 -16.82 13.12 -13.23
C PRO A 132 -15.42 13.13 -12.57
N TRP A 133 -15.06 14.19 -11.85
CA TRP A 133 -13.80 14.26 -11.10
C TRP A 133 -13.82 13.26 -9.93
N CYS A 134 -14.93 13.18 -9.20
CA CYS A 134 -15.09 12.21 -8.11
C CYS A 134 -15.04 10.77 -8.64
N MET A 135 -15.72 10.52 -9.76
CA MET A 135 -15.70 9.22 -10.44
C MET A 135 -14.30 8.84 -10.90
N ALA A 136 -13.52 9.76 -11.46
CA ALA A 136 -12.15 9.50 -11.90
C ALA A 136 -11.23 9.10 -10.73
N MET A 137 -11.43 9.71 -9.55
CA MET A 137 -10.67 9.36 -8.35
C MET A 137 -11.03 7.96 -7.87
N MET A 138 -12.32 7.62 -7.81
CA MET A 138 -12.78 6.26 -7.51
C MET A 138 -12.25 5.24 -8.54
N ASP A 139 -12.25 5.62 -9.82
CA ASP A 139 -11.79 4.75 -10.90
C ASP A 139 -10.31 4.41 -10.78
N THR A 140 -9.49 5.37 -10.34
CA THR A 140 -8.06 5.17 -10.12
C THR A 140 -7.78 4.46 -8.79
N ASN A 141 -8.29 5.01 -7.69
CA ASN A 141 -7.93 4.58 -6.33
C ASN A 141 -8.56 3.25 -5.93
N TYR A 142 -9.79 2.97 -6.39
CA TYR A 142 -10.52 1.75 -6.05
C TYR A 142 -10.55 0.78 -7.23
N TRP A 143 -11.15 1.17 -8.36
CA TRP A 143 -11.29 0.24 -9.48
C TRP A 143 -9.94 -0.14 -10.09
N GLY A 144 -8.94 0.73 -10.01
CA GLY A 144 -7.56 0.41 -10.35
C GLY A 144 -7.03 -0.79 -9.56
N VAL A 145 -7.24 -0.81 -8.24
CA VAL A 145 -6.86 -1.93 -7.36
C VAL A 145 -7.61 -3.20 -7.73
N VAL A 146 -8.90 -3.09 -8.05
CA VAL A 146 -9.73 -4.23 -8.46
C VAL A 146 -9.21 -4.82 -9.77
N ARG A 147 -8.94 -4.00 -10.79
CA ARG A 147 -8.49 -4.44 -12.12
C ARG A 147 -7.12 -5.11 -12.05
N THR A 148 -6.14 -4.49 -11.40
CA THR A 148 -4.79 -5.05 -11.28
C THR A 148 -4.78 -6.33 -10.47
N THR A 149 -5.54 -6.39 -9.38
CA THR A 149 -5.73 -7.62 -8.60
C THR A 149 -6.31 -8.72 -9.47
N ARG A 150 -7.40 -8.45 -10.20
CA ARG A 150 -8.04 -9.43 -11.10
C ARG A 150 -7.11 -9.92 -12.20
N ALA A 151 -6.25 -9.06 -12.76
CA ALA A 151 -5.32 -9.43 -13.80
C ALA A 151 -4.22 -10.39 -13.31
N VAL A 152 -3.69 -10.18 -12.10
CA VAL A 152 -2.62 -11.01 -11.52
C VAL A 152 -3.15 -12.31 -10.89
N LEU A 153 -4.39 -12.30 -10.41
CA LEU A 153 -4.95 -13.38 -9.59
C LEU A 153 -4.95 -14.77 -10.26
N PRO A 154 -5.25 -14.94 -11.56
CA PRO A 154 -5.20 -16.26 -12.21
C PRO A 154 -3.84 -16.93 -12.09
N ALA A 155 -2.75 -16.19 -12.26
CA ALA A 155 -1.39 -16.70 -12.12
C ALA A 155 -1.09 -17.08 -10.66
N MET A 156 -1.40 -16.20 -9.70
CA MET A 156 -1.20 -16.51 -8.28
C MET A 156 -2.03 -17.71 -7.80
N LYS A 157 -3.26 -17.87 -8.30
CA LYS A 157 -4.11 -19.04 -7.99
C LYS A 157 -3.50 -20.33 -8.53
N LYS A 158 -2.98 -20.32 -9.77
CA LYS A 158 -2.27 -21.46 -10.35
C LYS A 158 -0.99 -21.79 -9.57
N GLN A 159 -0.27 -20.77 -9.12
CA GLN A 159 0.92 -20.89 -8.28
C GLN A 159 0.63 -21.39 -6.85
N LYS A 160 -0.63 -21.31 -6.39
CA LYS A 160 -1.03 -21.50 -4.99
C LYS A 160 -0.14 -20.72 -4.02
N SER A 161 0.27 -19.52 -4.44
CA SER A 161 1.11 -18.61 -3.67
C SER A 161 1.06 -17.22 -4.30
N GLY A 162 1.11 -16.22 -3.43
CA GLY A 162 1.18 -14.82 -3.83
C GLY A 162 1.06 -13.89 -2.62
N ARG A 163 1.49 -12.64 -2.82
CA ARG A 163 1.30 -11.53 -1.90
C ARG A 163 0.64 -10.37 -2.63
N ILE A 164 -0.47 -9.86 -2.10
CA ILE A 164 -1.15 -8.67 -2.61
C ILE A 164 -1.10 -7.63 -1.49
N LEU A 165 -0.40 -6.54 -1.71
CA LEU A 165 -0.27 -5.44 -0.76
C LEU A 165 -1.01 -4.23 -1.32
N ASN A 166 -2.05 -3.80 -0.62
CA ASN A 166 -2.86 -2.65 -0.99
C ASN A 166 -2.45 -1.46 -0.12
N VAL A 167 -1.87 -0.43 -0.73
CA VAL A 167 -1.49 0.80 -0.03
C VAL A 167 -2.71 1.72 0.06
N THR A 168 -3.34 1.73 1.23
CA THR A 168 -4.52 2.52 1.54
C THR A 168 -4.10 3.85 2.18
N SER A 169 -4.61 4.16 3.36
CA SER A 169 -4.34 5.33 4.18
C SER A 169 -5.09 5.17 5.51
N VAL A 170 -4.68 5.87 6.56
CA VAL A 170 -5.56 6.09 7.73
C VAL A 170 -6.92 6.67 7.34
N SER A 171 -7.00 7.44 6.24
CA SER A 171 -8.26 7.93 5.66
C SER A 171 -9.15 6.82 5.08
N GLY A 172 -8.69 5.57 5.02
CA GLY A 172 -9.51 4.39 4.75
C GLY A 172 -10.27 3.87 5.98
N ILE A 173 -9.94 4.38 7.17
CA ILE A 173 -10.60 4.00 8.42
C ILE A 173 -11.23 5.20 9.12
N ILE A 174 -10.66 6.40 8.96
CA ILE A 174 -11.17 7.63 9.55
C ILE A 174 -11.66 8.57 8.44
N GLY A 175 -12.82 9.17 8.64
CA GLY A 175 -13.32 10.20 7.74
C GLY A 175 -12.49 11.47 7.90
N THR A 176 -11.92 11.97 6.81
CA THR A 176 -11.15 13.21 6.81
C THR A 176 -12.00 14.30 6.16
N PRO A 177 -12.39 15.37 6.90
CA PRO A 177 -13.21 16.42 6.30
C PRO A 177 -12.48 17.10 5.15
N PHE A 178 -13.22 17.58 4.15
CA PHE A 178 -12.72 18.12 2.87
C PHE A 178 -11.97 17.14 1.95
N TYR A 179 -11.97 15.84 2.27
CA TYR A 179 -11.39 14.79 1.43
C TYR A 179 -12.34 13.58 1.29
N ALA A 180 -13.65 13.82 1.28
CA ALA A 180 -14.71 12.82 1.28
C ALA A 180 -14.57 11.79 0.16
N THR A 181 -14.28 12.21 -1.07
CA THR A 181 -14.08 11.31 -2.22
C THR A 181 -12.82 10.45 -2.03
N TYR A 182 -11.72 11.07 -1.60
CA TYR A 182 -10.48 10.35 -1.33
C TYR A 182 -10.66 9.33 -0.21
N THR A 183 -11.21 9.75 0.93
CA THR A 183 -11.62 8.90 2.04
C THR A 183 -12.50 7.74 1.56
N SER A 184 -13.59 8.04 0.84
CA SER A 184 -14.50 7.01 0.32
C SER A 184 -13.78 5.98 -0.56
N SER A 185 -12.87 6.44 -1.41
CA SER A 185 -12.07 5.55 -2.26
C SER A 185 -11.16 4.64 -1.46
N LYS A 186 -10.58 5.13 -0.35
CA LYS A 186 -9.70 4.33 0.52
C LYS A 186 -10.51 3.34 1.37
N PHE A 187 -11.66 3.75 1.92
CA PHE A 187 -12.60 2.84 2.58
C PHE A 187 -13.06 1.70 1.65
N ALA A 188 -13.30 2.00 0.37
CA ALA A 188 -13.67 0.98 -0.60
C ALA A 188 -12.55 -0.07 -0.81
N VAL A 189 -11.29 0.35 -0.78
CA VAL A 189 -10.14 -0.57 -0.86
C VAL A 189 -10.01 -1.42 0.41
N GLU A 190 -10.25 -0.85 1.61
CA GLU A 190 -10.30 -1.61 2.87
C GLU A 190 -11.33 -2.75 2.77
N GLY A 191 -12.59 -2.40 2.47
CA GLY A 191 -13.68 -3.38 2.37
C GLY A 191 -13.44 -4.44 1.31
N PHE A 192 -12.90 -4.06 0.15
CA PHE A 192 -12.50 -5.02 -0.89
C PHE A 192 -11.41 -5.98 -0.40
N SER A 193 -10.38 -5.46 0.25
CA SER A 193 -9.24 -6.24 0.73
C SER A 193 -9.65 -7.24 1.80
N GLU A 194 -10.46 -6.79 2.76
CA GLU A 194 -11.04 -7.65 3.81
C GLU A 194 -11.92 -8.74 3.23
N ALA A 195 -12.76 -8.43 2.23
CA ALA A 195 -13.66 -9.40 1.64
C ALA A 195 -12.94 -10.52 0.88
N ILE A 196 -11.84 -10.20 0.16
CA ILE A 196 -11.13 -11.22 -0.62
C ILE A 196 -10.13 -12.03 0.21
N ALA A 197 -9.61 -11.50 1.31
CA ALA A 197 -8.48 -12.10 2.04
C ALA A 197 -8.76 -13.53 2.55
N PRO A 198 -9.90 -13.85 3.20
CA PRO A 198 -10.15 -15.20 3.71
C PRO A 198 -10.21 -16.24 2.59
N VAL A 199 -10.94 -15.92 1.50
CA VAL A 199 -11.10 -16.82 0.35
C VAL A 199 -9.77 -17.11 -0.33
N LEU A 200 -8.92 -16.09 -0.48
CA LEU A 200 -7.61 -16.21 -1.10
C LEU A 200 -6.59 -16.95 -0.23
N ARG A 201 -6.64 -16.72 1.09
CA ARG A 201 -5.77 -17.40 2.06
C ARG A 201 -6.08 -18.90 2.09
N ASP A 202 -7.34 -19.26 2.29
CA ASP A 202 -7.75 -20.65 2.52
C ASP A 202 -7.71 -21.48 1.23
N GLY A 203 -8.20 -20.92 0.12
CA GLY A 203 -8.31 -21.65 -1.14
C GLY A 203 -6.99 -21.77 -1.92
N TYR A 204 -6.08 -20.81 -1.76
CA TYR A 204 -4.94 -20.64 -2.67
C TYR A 204 -3.62 -20.26 -2.00
N ASN A 205 -3.57 -20.12 -0.66
CA ASN A 205 -2.38 -19.66 0.06
C ASN A 205 -1.82 -18.31 -0.49
N ILE A 206 -2.73 -17.43 -0.92
CA ILE A 206 -2.41 -16.06 -1.33
C ILE A 206 -2.71 -15.15 -0.14
N ARG A 207 -1.75 -14.29 0.23
CA ARG A 207 -1.93 -13.37 1.36
C ARG A 207 -2.22 -11.97 0.87
N VAL A 208 -3.23 -11.35 1.47
CA VAL A 208 -3.58 -9.95 1.24
C VAL A 208 -3.20 -9.17 2.49
N SER A 209 -2.52 -8.06 2.31
CA SER A 209 -2.19 -7.12 3.38
C SER A 209 -2.54 -5.70 2.96
N ILE A 210 -3.07 -4.96 3.92
CA ILE A 210 -3.50 -3.58 3.81
C ILE A 210 -2.46 -2.75 4.56
N ILE A 211 -1.85 -1.82 3.84
CA ILE A 211 -0.86 -0.91 4.40
C ILE A 211 -1.55 0.42 4.56
N GLU A 212 -1.61 0.93 5.79
CA GLU A 212 -2.38 2.11 6.18
C GLU A 212 -1.44 3.25 6.60
N PRO A 213 -0.81 3.98 5.65
CA PRO A 213 0.00 5.12 6.00
C PRO A 213 -0.80 6.22 6.67
N GLY A 214 -0.21 6.81 7.70
CA GLY A 214 -0.51 8.18 8.12
C GLY A 214 -0.03 9.22 7.09
N PRO A 215 0.21 10.48 7.49
CA PRO A 215 0.83 11.48 6.61
C PRO A 215 2.23 11.01 6.17
N VAL A 216 2.52 11.11 4.87
CA VAL A 216 3.83 10.76 4.29
C VAL A 216 4.29 11.88 3.39
N LYS A 217 5.54 12.31 3.54
CA LYS A 217 6.17 13.36 2.72
C LYS A 217 6.27 12.94 1.26
N THR A 218 5.23 13.23 0.51
CA THR A 218 5.02 12.90 -0.90
C THR A 218 4.27 14.03 -1.58
N ASN A 219 4.19 14.00 -2.92
CA ASN A 219 3.38 14.94 -3.69
C ASN A 219 1.88 14.91 -3.31
N LEU A 220 1.40 13.81 -2.74
CA LEU A 220 0.04 13.75 -2.22
C LEU A 220 -0.16 14.79 -1.09
N MET A 221 0.88 15.02 -0.29
CA MET A 221 0.83 15.99 0.80
C MET A 221 0.86 17.43 0.30
N ASP A 222 1.51 17.68 -0.83
CA ASP A 222 1.49 19.00 -1.48
C ASP A 222 0.06 19.37 -1.93
N VAL A 223 -0.75 18.38 -2.33
CA VAL A 223 -2.19 18.58 -2.65
C VAL A 223 -3.02 18.85 -1.39
N VAL A 224 -2.54 18.44 -0.22
CA VAL A 224 -3.27 18.61 1.06
C VAL A 224 -2.90 19.92 1.75
N MET A 225 -1.62 20.33 1.71
CA MET A 225 -1.10 21.46 2.50
C MET A 225 -0.32 22.49 1.69
N GLY A 226 -0.33 22.42 0.35
CA GLY A 226 0.54 23.23 -0.50
C GLY A 226 0.12 24.69 -0.64
N ASP A 227 -1.11 24.94 -1.10
CA ASP A 227 -1.68 26.29 -1.26
C ASP A 227 -3.13 26.35 -0.75
N PRO A 228 -3.35 26.32 0.58
CA PRO A 228 -4.69 26.27 1.15
C PRO A 228 -5.57 27.46 0.73
N GLU A 229 -4.97 28.63 0.52
CA GLU A 229 -5.67 29.84 0.11
C GLU A 229 -6.17 29.73 -1.33
N GLY A 230 -5.32 29.22 -2.23
CA GLY A 230 -5.66 28.93 -3.62
C GLY A 230 -6.65 27.78 -3.76
N ASP A 231 -6.53 26.74 -2.94
CA ASP A 231 -7.44 25.60 -2.93
C ASP A 231 -8.86 26.00 -2.47
N ALA A 232 -8.95 26.97 -1.55
CA ALA A 232 -10.21 27.49 -1.04
C ALA A 232 -10.72 28.73 -1.79
N LYS A 233 -10.09 29.13 -2.92
CA LYS A 233 -10.44 30.37 -3.65
C LYS A 233 -11.88 30.36 -4.15
N ASP A 234 -12.36 29.16 -4.48
CA ASP A 234 -13.69 28.91 -5.02
C ASP A 234 -14.57 28.28 -3.93
N PHE A 235 -14.39 28.55 -2.63
CA PHE A 235 -15.35 28.12 -1.59
C PHE A 235 -16.29 29.27 -1.22
N ASP A 236 -17.49 28.96 -0.71
CA ASP A 236 -18.28 29.98 -0.01
C ASP A 236 -17.60 30.36 1.32
N ASP A 237 -17.97 31.50 1.89
CA ASP A 237 -17.31 32.05 3.07
C ASP A 237 -17.27 31.09 4.26
N ILE A 238 -18.34 30.31 4.49
CA ILE A 238 -18.42 29.38 5.62
C ILE A 238 -17.48 28.21 5.37
N THR A 239 -17.59 27.57 4.21
CA THR A 239 -16.75 26.43 3.81
C THR A 239 -15.27 26.81 3.80
N ARG A 240 -14.95 28.00 3.29
CA ARG A 240 -13.59 28.56 3.28
C ARG A 240 -13.04 28.72 4.68
N GLN A 241 -13.82 29.33 5.59
CA GLN A 241 -13.40 29.51 6.97
C GLN A 241 -13.16 28.17 7.67
N LEU A 242 -14.04 27.19 7.47
CA LEU A 242 -13.90 25.86 8.05
C LEU A 242 -12.68 25.12 7.50
N PHE A 243 -12.43 25.19 6.19
CA PHE A 243 -11.28 24.54 5.56
C PHE A 243 -9.97 25.14 6.05
N LEU A 244 -9.81 26.46 6.00
CA LEU A 244 -8.60 27.13 6.45
C LEU A 244 -8.36 26.93 7.95
N GLY A 245 -9.44 26.94 8.75
CA GLY A 245 -9.40 26.60 10.17
C GLY A 245 -8.86 25.19 10.40
N GLN A 246 -9.39 24.19 9.68
CA GLN A 246 -8.93 22.82 9.78
C GLN A 246 -7.46 22.68 9.37
N VAL A 247 -7.04 23.22 8.23
CA VAL A 247 -5.65 23.15 7.76
C VAL A 247 -4.70 23.70 8.82
N LYS A 248 -5.04 24.86 9.40
CA LYS A 248 -4.24 25.50 10.47
C LYS A 248 -4.12 24.60 11.70
N GLN A 249 -5.17 23.88 12.07
CA GLN A 249 -5.15 22.97 13.23
C GLN A 249 -4.41 21.66 12.94
N MET A 250 -4.52 21.15 11.72
CA MET A 250 -3.89 19.89 11.32
C MET A 250 -2.39 20.04 11.07
N GLN A 251 -1.92 21.23 10.67
CA GLN A 251 -0.51 21.45 10.32
C GLN A 251 0.48 21.04 11.44
N PRO A 252 0.32 21.45 12.72
CA PRO A 252 1.26 21.04 13.77
C PRO A 252 1.24 19.53 14.03
N ILE A 253 0.08 18.88 13.88
CA ILE A 253 -0.04 17.42 14.05
C ILE A 253 0.70 16.72 12.91
N VAL A 254 0.47 17.16 11.68
CA VAL A 254 1.14 16.67 10.47
C VAL A 254 2.65 16.78 10.62
N ASP A 255 3.16 17.93 11.05
CA ASP A 255 4.60 18.17 11.17
C ASP A 255 5.30 17.19 12.13
N VAL A 256 4.57 16.70 13.14
CA VAL A 256 5.08 15.74 14.12
C VAL A 256 4.94 14.29 13.64
N VAL A 257 3.86 13.95 12.94
CA VAL A 257 3.52 12.56 12.59
C VAL A 257 3.85 12.18 11.15
N VAL A 258 4.39 13.12 10.36
CA VAL A 258 4.79 12.89 8.97
C VAL A 258 5.91 11.86 8.88
N GLN A 259 5.70 10.87 8.02
CA GLN A 259 6.65 9.82 7.74
C GLN A 259 7.37 10.06 6.42
N ILE A 260 8.45 9.32 6.20
CA ILE A 260 9.17 9.34 4.92
C ILE A 260 8.84 8.10 4.08
N PRO A 261 8.76 8.21 2.74
CA PRO A 261 8.45 7.07 1.87
C PRO A 261 9.36 5.85 2.05
N LYS A 262 10.63 6.07 2.43
CA LYS A 262 11.60 4.99 2.64
C LYS A 262 11.20 4.07 3.79
N ASP A 263 10.58 4.58 4.84
CA ASP A 263 10.18 3.73 5.98
C ASP A 263 8.95 2.89 5.63
N ILE A 264 8.03 3.43 4.82
CA ILE A 264 6.92 2.65 4.24
C ILE A 264 7.46 1.55 3.31
N ALA A 265 8.50 1.84 2.52
CA ALA A 265 9.14 0.85 1.66
C ALA A 265 9.81 -0.30 2.46
N LYS A 266 10.42 -0.01 3.61
CA LYS A 266 10.95 -1.04 4.53
C LYS A 266 9.84 -1.94 5.05
N LEU A 267 8.75 -1.35 5.55
CA LEU A 267 7.60 -2.09 6.03
C LEU A 267 7.01 -2.99 4.92
N LEU A 268 6.83 -2.46 3.71
CA LEU A 268 6.38 -3.25 2.56
C LEU A 268 7.29 -4.45 2.30
N GLN A 269 8.62 -4.29 2.38
CA GLN A 269 9.56 -5.40 2.27
C GLN A 269 9.35 -6.43 3.39
N GLU A 270 9.26 -6.00 4.65
CA GLU A 270 9.02 -6.90 5.80
C GLU A 270 7.74 -7.72 5.62
N VAL A 271 6.65 -7.09 5.16
CA VAL A 271 5.37 -7.76 4.86
C VAL A 271 5.52 -8.77 3.72
N ILE A 272 6.24 -8.42 2.65
CA ILE A 272 6.50 -9.32 1.52
C ILE A 272 7.27 -10.57 1.95
N LEU A 273 8.21 -10.40 2.89
CA LEU A 273 9.10 -11.45 3.35
C LEU A 273 8.54 -12.29 4.50
N SER A 274 7.51 -11.80 5.19
CA SER A 274 6.81 -12.55 6.23
C SER A 274 6.17 -13.82 5.67
N GLU A 275 6.34 -14.93 6.39
CA GLU A 275 5.68 -16.20 6.10
C GLU A 275 4.16 -16.11 6.29
N ASP A 276 3.74 -15.43 7.37
CA ASP A 276 2.35 -15.22 7.76
C ASP A 276 2.09 -13.72 8.05
N PRO A 277 2.01 -12.87 7.02
CA PRO A 277 1.75 -11.46 7.22
C PRO A 277 0.33 -11.23 7.74
N HIS A 278 0.18 -10.19 8.56
CA HIS A 278 -1.11 -9.70 9.03
C HIS A 278 -1.93 -9.12 7.88
N LEU A 279 -3.24 -9.02 8.09
CA LEU A 279 -4.11 -8.35 7.14
C LEU A 279 -3.90 -6.83 7.14
N ARG A 280 -3.56 -6.20 8.27
CA ARG A 280 -3.42 -4.75 8.38
C ARG A 280 -2.10 -4.32 9.02
N TYR A 281 -1.55 -3.21 8.52
CA TYR A 281 -0.34 -2.57 9.02
C TYR A 281 -0.52 -1.06 9.06
N GLN A 282 -0.74 -0.51 10.25
CA GLN A 282 -0.75 0.92 10.50
C GLN A 282 0.65 1.43 10.74
N THR A 283 1.03 2.50 10.04
CA THR A 283 2.43 2.94 10.02
C THR A 283 2.71 4.08 10.99
N SER A 284 1.67 4.74 11.53
CA SER A 284 1.78 5.85 12.46
C SER A 284 1.08 5.54 13.78
N GLU A 285 1.85 5.49 14.87
CA GLU A 285 1.33 5.17 16.21
C GLU A 285 0.26 6.18 16.67
N ALA A 286 0.45 7.46 16.37
CA ALA A 286 -0.53 8.50 16.70
C ALA A 286 -1.86 8.25 15.99
N MET A 287 -1.81 7.89 14.71
CA MET A 287 -3.00 7.54 13.92
C MET A 287 -3.64 6.24 14.41
N THR A 288 -2.85 5.24 14.82
CA THR A 288 -3.35 4.01 15.43
C THR A 288 -4.19 4.28 16.67
N LYS A 289 -3.76 5.19 17.55
CA LYS A 289 -4.53 5.58 18.74
C LYS A 289 -5.86 6.24 18.36
N MET A 290 -5.86 7.10 17.34
CA MET A 290 -7.07 7.76 16.84
C MET A 290 -8.04 6.74 16.23
N VAL A 291 -7.54 5.76 15.46
CA VAL A 291 -8.35 4.66 14.91
C VAL A 291 -8.96 3.83 16.02
N ALA A 292 -8.17 3.46 17.04
CA ALA A 292 -8.67 2.68 18.17
C ALA A 292 -9.80 3.43 18.90
N GLY A 293 -9.65 4.73 19.11
CA GLY A 293 -10.69 5.59 19.69
C GLY A 293 -11.98 5.59 18.84
N LYS A 294 -11.85 5.73 17.51
CA LYS A 294 -13.00 5.64 16.60
C LYS A 294 -13.73 4.31 16.73
N LEU A 295 -13.01 3.19 16.67
CA LEU A 295 -13.61 1.87 16.63
C LEU A 295 -14.22 1.46 17.98
N ALA A 296 -13.74 2.03 19.09
CA ALA A 296 -14.33 1.84 20.41
C ALA A 296 -15.64 2.62 20.60
N ASP A 297 -15.86 3.68 19.83
CA ASP A 297 -17.08 4.49 19.84
C ASP A 297 -17.97 4.17 18.62
N PRO A 298 -19.00 3.30 18.78
CA PRO A 298 -19.86 2.92 17.67
C PRO A 298 -20.69 4.09 17.09
N THR A 299 -20.80 5.21 17.81
CA THR A 299 -21.49 6.42 17.33
C THR A 299 -20.56 7.33 16.53
N THR A 300 -19.25 7.22 16.75
CA THR A 300 -18.21 8.11 16.20
C THR A 300 -18.31 9.57 16.70
N ASP A 301 -19.20 9.89 17.63
CA ASP A 301 -19.39 11.25 18.16
C ASP A 301 -18.11 11.83 18.77
N ALA A 302 -17.32 11.01 19.48
CA ALA A 302 -16.06 11.46 20.06
C ALA A 302 -15.07 11.92 18.98
N LEU A 303 -14.96 11.18 17.89
CA LEU A 303 -14.09 11.55 16.77
C LEU A 303 -14.63 12.76 16.02
N LEU A 304 -15.95 12.83 15.78
CA LEU A 304 -16.57 13.99 15.15
C LEU A 304 -16.31 15.27 15.95
N ASN A 305 -16.37 15.20 17.28
CA ASN A 305 -16.07 16.34 18.13
C ASN A 305 -14.61 16.79 18.06
N VAL A 306 -13.67 15.87 17.80
CA VAL A 306 -12.26 16.23 17.55
C VAL A 306 -12.09 16.86 16.16
N LEU A 307 -12.81 16.37 15.15
CA LEU A 307 -12.65 16.81 13.75
C LEU A 307 -13.42 18.10 13.39
N LYS A 308 -14.43 18.49 14.17
CA LYS A 308 -15.28 19.68 13.95
C LYS A 308 -14.73 20.96 14.60
N GLN A 309 -13.72 20.86 15.45
CA GLN A 309 -13.12 22.01 16.16
C GLN A 309 -12.29 22.87 15.21
#